data_AF-A0A822D7Y5-F1
#
_entry.id   AF-A0A822D7Y5-F1
#
_cell.length_a   1.000
_cell.length_b   1.000
_cell.length_c   1.000
_cell.angle_alpha   90.00
_cell.angle_beta   90.00
_cell.angle_gamma   90.00
#
_symmetry.space_group_name_H-M   'P 1'
#
loop_
_entity.id
_entity.type
_entity.pdbx_description
1 polymer ?
#
loop_
_entity_poly.entity_id
_entity_poly.type
_entity_poly.pdbx_seq_one_letter_code
_entity_poly.pdbx_strand_id
1 'polypeptide(L)'
;MCFLGILGIILMIVENEITFSQTHNNDTISSWSIKIVISLSTFILIGLIFQYHRLDISLYAVNNSYEDCRATLTNTKILLIVLEILICAIHPMPRSYPRRSYESSKNISSDQSTPTPYSVSHIDIDVVLGLPMFLRLYLLCRFIMFHSHLFLDASSRSVGYLNKVSIDYLFLIKAYLQQWPMRCLTTFCVTVFLIGSWCLRACDYSSTNEHLSIENSMWLLIETFTTVGYGDFTPSTLCGRSK
;
A
#
# COMPACT_ATOMS: atom_id res chain seq x y z
N MET A 1 -15.25 3.55 1.74
CA MET A 1 -13.84 3.64 2.18
C MET A 1 -13.02 2.49 1.62
N CYS A 2 -13.27 1.24 2.04
CA CYS A 2 -12.53 0.06 1.55
C CYS A 2 -12.48 -0.05 0.02
N PHE A 3 -13.63 0.06 -0.67
CA PHE A 3 -13.69 0.03 -2.13
C PHE A 3 -12.76 1.07 -2.80
N LEU A 4 -12.78 2.33 -2.33
CA LEU A 4 -11.91 3.38 -2.87
C LEU A 4 -10.43 3.16 -2.54
N GLY A 5 -10.12 2.61 -1.37
CA GLY A 5 -8.76 2.22 -1.01
C GLY A 5 -8.20 1.15 -1.94
N ILE A 6 -8.98 0.09 -2.19
CA ILE A 6 -8.61 -1.01 -3.11
C ILE A 6 -8.53 -0.51 -4.56
N LEU A 7 -9.50 0.28 -5.00
CA LEU A 7 -9.51 0.89 -6.33
C LEU A 7 -8.23 1.72 -6.56
N GLY A 8 -7.83 2.52 -5.59
CA GLY A 8 -6.60 3.32 -5.66
C GLY A 8 -5.34 2.46 -5.82
N ILE A 9 -5.24 1.35 -5.10
CA ILE A 9 -4.12 0.40 -5.23
C ILE A 9 -4.12 -0.24 -6.62
N ILE A 10 -5.27 -0.71 -7.11
CA ILE A 10 -5.38 -1.33 -8.44
C ILE A 10 -5.00 -0.35 -9.53
N LEU A 11 -5.50 0.89 -9.47
CA LEU A 11 -5.16 1.93 -10.45
C LEU A 11 -3.67 2.27 -10.43
N MET A 12 -3.04 2.31 -9.25
CA MET A 12 -1.60 2.50 -9.13
C MET A 12 -0.81 1.34 -9.76
N ILE A 13 -1.24 0.08 -9.58
CA ILE A 13 -0.58 -1.07 -10.21
C ILE A 13 -0.67 -0.94 -11.73
N VAL A 14 -1.87 -0.64 -12.24
CA VAL A 14 -2.12 -0.48 -13.68
C VAL A 14 -1.29 0.66 -14.27
N GLU A 15 -1.19 1.80 -13.56
CA GLU A 15 -0.38 2.93 -14.01
C GLU A 15 1.09 2.58 -14.14
N ASN A 16 1.66 1.93 -13.12
CA ASN A 16 3.05 1.50 -13.15
C ASN A 16 3.32 0.43 -14.21
N GLU A 17 2.41 -0.52 -14.44
CA GLU A 17 2.57 -1.51 -15.53
C GLU A 17 2.54 -0.86 -16.92
N ILE A 18 1.70 0.16 -17.12
CA ILE A 18 1.68 0.94 -18.36
C ILE A 18 3.02 1.68 -18.52
N THR A 19 3.52 2.30 -17.46
CA THR A 19 4.80 3.02 -17.46
C THR A 19 5.98 2.07 -17.73
N PHE A 20 5.98 0.86 -17.16
CA PHE A 20 7.01 -0.15 -17.41
C PHE A 20 6.99 -0.71 -18.84
N SER A 21 5.82 -0.82 -19.45
CA SER A 21 5.66 -1.29 -20.84
C SER A 21 6.09 -0.25 -21.88
N GLN A 22 6.00 1.04 -21.54
CA GLN A 22 6.31 2.16 -22.43
C GLN A 22 7.75 2.65 -22.26
N THR A 23 8.73 1.75 -22.43
CA THR A 23 10.16 1.99 -22.16
C THR A 23 10.84 3.07 -23.03
N HIS A 24 10.14 3.79 -23.92
CA HIS A 24 10.85 4.75 -24.78
C HIS A 24 10.12 5.95 -25.38
N ASN A 25 8.85 6.28 -25.10
CA ASN A 25 8.32 7.58 -25.55
C ASN A 25 6.98 8.03 -24.94
N ASN A 26 7.00 9.29 -24.49
CA ASN A 26 5.90 10.22 -24.18
C ASN A 26 4.93 9.82 -23.05
N ASP A 27 4.82 10.72 -22.06
CA ASP A 27 3.68 10.82 -21.15
C ASP A 27 2.38 10.83 -21.98
N THR A 28 1.76 9.66 -22.10
CA THR A 28 0.50 9.54 -22.84
C THR A 28 -0.63 10.16 -22.01
N ILE A 29 -1.63 10.71 -22.69
CA ILE A 29 -2.87 11.22 -22.07
C ILE A 29 -3.49 10.18 -21.11
N SER A 30 -3.26 8.89 -21.38
CA SER A 30 -3.68 7.77 -20.55
C SER A 30 -3.05 7.77 -19.15
N SER A 31 -1.72 7.82 -19.04
CA SER A 31 -1.03 7.85 -17.73
C SER A 31 -1.46 9.08 -16.92
N TRP A 32 -1.55 10.25 -17.56
CA TRP A 32 -1.99 11.47 -16.91
C TRP A 32 -3.44 11.38 -16.39
N SER A 33 -4.34 10.80 -17.18
CA SER A 33 -5.73 10.58 -16.80
C SER A 33 -5.85 9.62 -15.61
N ILE A 34 -5.08 8.53 -15.59
CA ILE A 34 -5.06 7.57 -14.47
C ILE A 34 -4.56 8.25 -13.20
N LYS A 35 -3.48 9.05 -13.26
CA LYS A 35 -2.97 9.80 -12.11
C LYS A 35 -3.98 10.81 -11.55
N ILE A 36 -4.78 11.45 -12.41
CA ILE A 36 -5.88 12.33 -11.97
C ILE A 36 -6.98 11.52 -11.26
N VAL A 37 -7.39 10.38 -11.82
CA VAL A 37 -8.41 9.53 -11.21
C VAL A 37 -7.93 9.00 -9.86
N ILE A 38 -6.66 8.61 -9.75
CA ILE A 38 -6.03 8.23 -8.49
C ILE A 38 -6.15 9.39 -7.50
N SER A 39 -5.68 10.59 -7.86
CA SER A 39 -5.71 11.75 -6.97
C SER A 39 -7.13 12.12 -6.51
N LEU A 40 -8.10 12.14 -7.42
CA LEU A 40 -9.51 12.37 -7.10
C LEU A 40 -10.06 11.30 -6.13
N SER A 41 -9.75 10.02 -6.38
CA SER A 41 -10.18 8.92 -5.51
C SER A 41 -9.58 9.04 -4.10
N THR A 42 -8.33 9.52 -3.99
CA THR A 42 -7.67 9.73 -2.69
C THR A 42 -8.31 10.89 -1.91
N PHE A 43 -8.67 11.97 -2.59
CA PHE A 43 -9.34 13.11 -1.95
C PHE A 43 -10.71 12.71 -1.38
N ILE A 44 -11.50 11.97 -2.17
CA ILE A 44 -12.78 11.43 -1.71
C ILE A 44 -12.55 10.47 -0.54
N LEU A 45 -11.54 9.60 -0.60
CA LEU A 45 -11.20 8.68 0.48
C LEU A 45 -10.88 9.42 1.79
N ILE A 46 -10.06 10.48 1.74
CA ILE A 46 -9.72 11.30 2.90
C ILE A 46 -10.98 11.96 3.50
N GLY A 47 -11.86 12.50 2.66
CA GLY A 47 -13.14 13.06 3.11
C GLY A 47 -14.02 12.03 3.83
N LEU A 48 -14.05 10.78 3.33
CA LEU A 48 -14.77 9.69 4.00
C LEU A 48 -14.11 9.29 5.33
N ILE A 49 -12.78 9.24 5.41
CA ILE A 49 -12.05 8.96 6.67
C ILE A 49 -12.37 10.04 7.71
N PHE A 50 -12.40 11.31 7.31
CA PHE A 50 -12.78 12.39 8.21
C PHE A 50 -14.22 12.23 8.71
N GLN A 51 -15.17 11.94 7.81
CA GLN A 51 -16.56 11.70 8.18
C GLN A 51 -16.72 10.48 9.10
N TYR A 52 -15.94 9.41 8.87
CA TYR A 52 -15.89 8.25 9.75
C TYR A 52 -15.51 8.65 11.18
N HIS A 53 -14.40 9.37 11.34
CA HIS A 53 -13.90 9.73 12.67
C HIS A 53 -14.85 10.69 13.40
N ARG A 54 -15.54 11.56 12.66
CA ARG A 54 -16.63 12.37 13.24
C ARG A 54 -17.76 11.52 13.81
N LEU A 55 -18.19 10.49 13.08
CA LEU A 55 -19.25 9.59 13.55
C LEU A 55 -18.78 8.75 14.73
N ASP A 56 -17.55 8.25 14.70
CA ASP A 56 -16.96 7.46 15.80
C ASP A 56 -16.89 8.27 17.11
N ILE A 57 -16.41 9.51 17.04
CA ILE A 57 -16.36 10.41 18.19
C ILE A 57 -17.78 10.74 18.67
N SER A 58 -18.73 10.98 17.76
CA SER A 58 -20.13 11.26 18.11
C SER A 58 -20.78 10.07 18.82
N LEU A 59 -20.54 8.85 18.36
CA LEU A 59 -21.05 7.63 19.00
C LEU A 59 -20.45 7.44 20.39
N TYR A 60 -19.14 7.69 20.54
CA TYR A 60 -18.49 7.61 21.84
C TYR A 60 -19.02 8.67 22.83
N ALA A 61 -19.28 9.89 22.37
CA ALA A 61 -19.83 10.96 23.21
C ALA A 61 -21.24 10.59 23.71
N VAL A 62 -22.11 10.10 22.82
CA VAL A 62 -23.47 9.64 23.17
C VAL A 62 -23.44 8.47 24.15
N ASN A 63 -22.57 7.48 23.94
CA ASN A 63 -22.50 6.30 24.80
C ASN A 63 -21.99 6.59 26.22
N ASN A 64 -21.26 7.69 26.41
CA ASN A 64 -20.73 8.11 27.71
C ASN A 64 -21.41 9.38 28.26
N SER A 65 -22.49 9.85 27.61
CA SER A 65 -23.23 11.05 28.01
C SER A 65 -22.37 12.31 28.16
N TYR A 66 -21.33 12.46 27.33
CA TYR A 66 -20.54 13.70 27.30
C TYR A 66 -21.28 14.78 26.49
N GLU A 67 -21.56 15.92 27.11
CA GLU A 67 -22.16 17.09 26.43
C GLU A 67 -21.17 17.74 25.46
N ASP A 68 -19.87 17.67 25.75
CA ASP A 68 -18.81 18.21 24.91
C ASP A 68 -18.01 17.12 24.19
N CYS A 69 -18.13 17.09 22.86
CA CYS A 69 -17.34 16.24 21.97
C CYS A 69 -15.81 16.45 22.12
N ARG A 70 -15.40 17.67 22.50
CA ARG A 70 -13.98 18.01 22.69
C ARG A 70 -13.35 17.31 23.91
N ALA A 71 -14.14 16.99 24.93
CA ALA A 71 -13.66 16.26 26.11
C ALA A 71 -13.34 14.77 25.82
N THR A 72 -13.82 14.26 24.69
CA THR A 72 -13.62 12.87 24.24
C THR A 72 -12.30 12.66 23.47
N LEU A 73 -11.69 13.73 22.96
CA LEU A 73 -10.49 13.67 22.12
C LEU A 73 -9.21 13.61 22.96
N THR A 74 -8.58 12.43 23.00
CA THR A 74 -7.24 12.27 23.57
C THR A 74 -6.15 12.59 22.53
N ASN A 75 -5.00 13.08 22.98
CA ASN A 75 -3.87 13.38 22.08
C ASN A 75 -3.40 12.15 21.29
N THR A 76 -3.48 10.96 21.90
CA THR A 76 -3.17 9.69 21.22
C THR A 76 -4.11 9.38 20.07
N LYS A 77 -5.42 9.61 20.25
CA LYS A 77 -6.41 9.43 19.18
C LYS A 77 -6.19 10.43 18.04
N ILE A 78 -5.92 11.70 18.37
CA ILE A 78 -5.62 12.72 17.36
C ILE A 78 -4.39 12.34 16.55
N LEU A 79 -3.31 11.90 17.21
CA LEU A 79 -2.08 11.47 16.53
C LEU A 79 -2.36 10.31 15.55
N LEU A 80 -3.12 9.30 15.99
CA LEU A 80 -3.49 8.16 15.14
C LEU A 80 -4.33 8.59 13.92
N ILE A 81 -5.30 9.52 14.11
CA ILE A 81 -6.11 10.06 13.01
C ILE A 81 -5.23 10.82 12.01
N VAL A 82 -4.30 11.65 12.50
CA VAL A 82 -3.38 12.41 11.64
C VAL A 82 -2.48 11.45 10.85
N LEU A 83 -1.95 10.41 11.52
CA LEU A 83 -1.13 9.38 10.88
C LEU A 83 -1.93 8.62 9.80
N GLU A 84 -3.18 8.27 10.08
CA GLU A 84 -4.08 7.62 9.12
C GLU A 84 -4.30 8.49 7.87
N ILE A 85 -4.54 9.79 8.07
CA ILE A 85 -4.70 10.75 6.98
C ILE A 85 -3.40 10.90 6.19
N LEU A 86 -2.24 10.98 6.84
CA LEU A 86 -0.94 11.09 6.17
C LEU A 86 -0.67 9.87 5.28
N ILE A 87 -0.89 8.66 5.79
CA ILE A 87 -0.76 7.43 5.00
C ILE A 87 -1.68 7.45 3.77
N CYS A 88 -2.95 7.83 3.96
CA CYS A 88 -3.92 7.88 2.87
C CYS A 88 -3.69 9.05 1.90
N ALA A 89 -2.96 10.09 2.31
CA ALA A 89 -2.58 11.21 1.47
C ALA A 89 -1.40 10.88 0.54
N ILE A 90 -0.53 9.93 0.91
CA ILE A 90 0.59 9.53 0.04
C ILE A 90 0.03 8.76 -1.17
N HIS A 91 0.21 9.34 -2.35
CA HIS A 91 -0.06 8.75 -3.66
C HIS A 91 0.87 9.37 -4.70
N PRO A 92 1.19 8.69 -5.82
CA PRO A 92 1.87 9.33 -6.93
C PRO A 92 0.96 10.44 -7.47
N MET A 93 1.33 11.68 -7.18
CA MET A 93 0.59 12.85 -7.61
C MET A 93 0.92 13.12 -9.09
N PRO A 94 -0.05 13.52 -9.94
CA PRO A 94 0.20 13.93 -11.32
C PRO A 94 1.12 15.16 -11.32
N ARG A 95 2.44 14.92 -11.27
CA ARG A 95 3.44 15.96 -11.40
C ARG A 95 3.79 16.06 -12.88
N SER A 96 3.52 17.20 -13.48
CA SER A 96 4.08 17.56 -14.78
C SER A 96 5.58 17.77 -14.58
N TYR A 97 6.41 16.76 -14.86
CA TYR A 97 7.83 17.01 -15.05
C TYR A 97 7.93 17.86 -16.33
N PRO A 98 8.53 19.07 -16.30
CA PRO A 98 8.87 19.73 -17.54
C PRO A 98 9.77 18.78 -18.32
N ARG A 99 9.39 18.50 -19.57
CA ARG A 99 10.15 17.74 -20.57
C ARG A 99 11.60 18.23 -20.56
N ARG A 100 12.47 17.61 -19.78
CA ARG A 100 13.91 17.90 -19.87
C ARG A 100 14.38 17.04 -21.03
N SER A 101 14.29 17.63 -22.22
CA SER A 101 14.93 17.13 -23.42
C SER A 101 16.36 16.75 -23.07
N TYR A 102 16.62 15.44 -22.99
CA TYR A 102 17.97 14.90 -23.04
C TYR A 102 18.42 14.96 -24.50
N GLU A 103 18.51 16.17 -25.04
CA GLU A 103 19.32 16.43 -26.22
C GLU A 103 20.67 16.95 -25.76
N SER A 104 21.72 16.38 -26.33
CA SER A 104 23.13 16.77 -26.20
C SER A 104 23.91 16.17 -25.03
N SER A 105 24.36 14.93 -25.21
CA SER A 105 25.80 14.61 -25.10
C SER A 105 26.09 13.24 -25.71
N LYS A 106 25.75 13.05 -26.99
CA LYS A 106 26.28 11.96 -27.80
C LYS A 106 27.39 12.52 -28.67
N ASN A 107 28.46 12.97 -28.02
CA ASN A 107 29.76 13.30 -28.63
C ASN A 107 30.78 13.40 -27.51
N ILE A 108 31.38 12.27 -27.13
CA ILE A 108 32.83 12.16 -26.83
C ILE A 108 33.18 10.68 -26.94
N SER A 109 34.15 10.47 -27.81
CA SER A 109 34.91 9.28 -28.18
C SER A 109 35.34 8.36 -27.04
N SER A 110 35.38 7.08 -27.39
CA SER A 110 36.29 6.03 -26.90
C SER A 110 37.51 6.51 -26.11
N ASP A 111 37.60 6.17 -24.82
CA ASP A 111 38.61 5.22 -24.32
C ASP A 111 38.51 5.02 -22.78
N GLN A 112 38.86 3.81 -22.34
CA GLN A 112 39.42 3.44 -21.03
C GLN A 112 38.56 3.52 -19.74
N SER A 113 38.15 2.32 -19.30
CA SER A 113 38.31 1.76 -17.95
C SER A 113 38.34 2.73 -16.74
N THR A 114 37.18 2.97 -16.15
CA THR A 114 36.99 3.13 -14.70
C THR A 114 35.58 2.63 -14.34
N PRO A 115 35.38 1.82 -13.28
CA PRO A 115 34.04 1.55 -12.76
C PRO A 115 33.60 2.81 -12.03
N THR A 116 32.78 3.62 -12.70
CA THR A 116 32.22 4.83 -12.11
C THR A 116 31.37 4.46 -10.90
N PRO A 117 31.45 5.25 -9.81
CA PRO A 117 30.71 4.97 -8.59
C PRO A 117 29.23 5.12 -8.88
N TYR A 118 28.48 4.02 -8.69
CA TYR A 118 27.02 3.91 -8.58
C TYR A 118 26.29 5.25 -8.72
N SER A 119 26.08 5.68 -9.97
CA SER A 119 25.04 6.65 -10.27
C SER A 119 23.75 5.99 -9.82
N VAL A 120 23.17 6.48 -8.72
CA VAL A 120 21.85 6.12 -8.24
C VAL A 120 20.92 6.27 -9.44
N SER A 121 20.69 5.16 -10.14
CA SER A 121 19.75 5.06 -11.24
C SER A 121 18.44 5.56 -10.66
N HIS A 122 17.92 6.63 -11.25
CA HIS A 122 16.66 7.25 -10.90
C HIS A 122 15.60 6.15 -10.69
N ILE A 123 15.37 5.76 -9.44
CA ILE A 123 14.17 5.02 -9.08
C ILE A 123 13.09 6.07 -9.24
N ASP A 124 12.17 5.84 -10.18
CA ASP A 124 11.09 6.77 -10.42
C ASP A 124 10.39 7.06 -9.11
N ILE A 125 10.28 8.35 -8.79
CA ILE A 125 9.68 8.86 -7.55
C ILE A 125 8.28 8.24 -7.37
N ASP A 126 7.61 7.91 -8.48
CA ASP A 126 6.30 7.26 -8.53
C ASP A 126 6.32 5.83 -7.96
N VAL A 127 7.41 5.06 -8.11
CA VAL A 127 7.58 3.74 -7.50
C VAL A 127 7.74 3.86 -5.98
N VAL A 128 8.58 4.80 -5.53
CA VAL A 128 8.82 5.04 -4.09
C VAL A 128 7.55 5.52 -3.40
N LEU A 129 6.75 6.38 -4.06
CA LEU A 129 5.45 6.82 -3.55
C LEU A 129 4.34 5.77 -3.74
N GLY A 130 4.52 4.78 -4.62
CA GLY A 130 3.59 3.66 -4.83
C GLY A 130 3.65 2.62 -3.70
N LEU A 131 4.84 2.32 -3.17
CA LEU A 131 5.00 1.36 -2.06
C LEU A 131 4.15 1.68 -0.80
N PRO A 132 4.16 2.90 -0.25
CA PRO A 132 3.33 3.24 0.91
C PRO A 132 1.82 3.19 0.60
N MET A 133 1.41 3.16 -0.66
CA MET A 133 0.00 3.05 -1.04
C MET A 133 -0.60 1.70 -0.63
N PHE A 134 0.20 0.62 -0.58
CA PHE A 134 -0.26 -0.67 -0.07
C PHE A 134 -0.61 -0.65 1.42
N LEU A 135 -0.09 0.31 2.18
CA LEU A 135 -0.45 0.46 3.59
C LEU A 135 -1.97 0.67 3.74
N ARG A 136 -2.65 1.24 2.74
CA ARG A 136 -4.12 1.39 2.68
C ARG A 136 -4.89 0.07 2.80
N LEU A 137 -4.25 -1.09 2.65
CA LEU A 137 -4.87 -2.39 2.93
C LEU A 137 -5.36 -2.52 4.39
N TYR A 138 -4.89 -1.69 5.33
CA TYR A 138 -5.48 -1.62 6.67
C TYR A 138 -6.99 -1.31 6.63
N LEU A 139 -7.47 -0.57 5.61
CA LEU A 139 -8.89 -0.27 5.41
C LEU A 139 -9.72 -1.52 5.09
N LEU A 140 -9.11 -2.52 4.45
CA LEU A 140 -9.74 -3.82 4.23
C LEU A 140 -9.87 -4.58 5.55
N CYS A 141 -8.82 -4.61 6.37
CA CYS A 141 -8.90 -5.20 7.72
C CYS A 141 -9.99 -4.53 8.56
N ARG A 142 -10.08 -3.19 8.51
CA ARG A 142 -11.15 -2.44 9.19
C ARG A 142 -12.54 -2.80 8.67
N PHE A 143 -12.70 -2.97 7.37
CA PHE A 143 -13.97 -3.36 6.76
C PHE A 143 -14.40 -4.76 7.19
N ILE A 144 -13.48 -5.73 7.18
CA ILE A 144 -13.72 -7.10 7.64
C ILE A 144 -14.19 -7.08 9.11
N MET A 145 -13.54 -6.28 9.95
CA MET A 145 -13.91 -6.12 11.35
C MET A 145 -15.33 -5.55 11.51
N PHE A 146 -15.66 -4.48 10.77
CA PHE A 146 -16.95 -3.82 10.88
C PHE A 146 -18.12 -4.68 10.38
N HIS A 147 -17.88 -5.55 9.39
CA HIS A 147 -18.88 -6.49 8.88
C HIS A 147 -18.91 -7.79 9.69
N SER A 148 -17.98 -8.02 10.63
CA SER A 148 -17.99 -9.23 11.43
C SER A 148 -19.25 -9.29 12.30
N HIS A 149 -20.02 -10.37 12.13
CA HIS A 149 -21.20 -10.68 12.96
C HIS A 149 -20.88 -10.63 14.45
N LEU A 150 -19.66 -11.02 14.83
CA LEU A 150 -19.18 -11.03 16.21
C LEU A 150 -19.01 -9.63 16.82
N PHE A 151 -18.83 -8.59 16.00
CA PHE A 151 -18.73 -7.21 16.48
C PHE A 151 -20.08 -6.50 16.48
N LEU A 152 -20.99 -6.89 15.59
CA LEU A 152 -22.32 -6.27 15.43
C LEU A 152 -23.36 -6.83 16.40
N ASP A 153 -23.21 -8.09 16.84
CA ASP A 153 -24.15 -8.73 17.73
C ASP A 153 -24.16 -8.14 19.13
N ALA A 154 -25.30 -7.57 19.54
CA ALA A 154 -25.54 -7.09 20.90
C ALA A 154 -25.42 -8.22 21.96
N SER A 155 -25.76 -9.46 21.58
CA SER A 155 -25.63 -10.65 22.44
C SER A 155 -24.16 -10.94 22.76
N SER A 156 -23.30 -10.95 21.75
CA SER A 156 -21.86 -11.19 21.92
C SER A 156 -21.20 -10.12 22.80
N ARG A 157 -21.57 -8.84 22.62
CA ARG A 157 -21.11 -7.71 23.45
C ARG A 157 -21.56 -7.85 24.90
N SER A 158 -22.81 -8.26 25.11
CA SER A 158 -23.35 -8.51 26.45
C SER A 158 -22.60 -9.64 27.17
N VAL A 159 -22.34 -10.76 26.47
CA VAL A 159 -21.56 -11.88 27.02
C VAL A 159 -20.12 -11.47 27.31
N GLY A 160 -19.49 -10.68 26.45
CA GLY A 160 -18.14 -10.13 26.68
C GLY A 160 -18.10 -9.25 27.93
N TYR A 161 -19.07 -8.35 28.08
CA TYR A 161 -19.18 -7.48 29.25
C TYR A 161 -19.36 -8.26 30.56
N LEU A 162 -20.26 -9.26 30.57
CA LEU A 162 -20.48 -10.12 31.74
C LEU A 162 -19.22 -10.89 32.15
N ASN A 163 -18.42 -11.32 31.18
CA ASN A 163 -17.16 -12.01 31.43
C ASN A 163 -15.97 -11.07 31.64
N LYS A 164 -16.18 -9.75 31.64
CA LYS A 164 -15.12 -8.72 31.72
C LYS A 164 -14.05 -8.87 30.64
N VAL A 165 -14.45 -9.31 29.45
CA VAL A 165 -13.60 -9.45 28.26
C VAL A 165 -13.95 -8.33 27.30
N SER A 166 -13.00 -7.43 27.02
CA SER A 166 -13.13 -6.45 25.95
C SER A 166 -13.05 -7.16 24.59
N ILE A 167 -14.05 -6.91 23.75
CA ILE A 167 -14.05 -7.41 22.36
C ILE A 167 -13.16 -6.47 21.54
N ASP A 168 -11.86 -6.70 21.63
CA ASP A 168 -10.84 -5.94 20.90
C ASP A 168 -10.55 -6.55 19.52
N TYR A 169 -9.87 -5.79 18.66
CA TYR A 169 -9.45 -6.25 17.32
C TYR A 169 -8.57 -7.52 17.38
N LEU A 170 -7.69 -7.62 18.40
CA LEU A 170 -6.86 -8.81 18.63
C LEU A 170 -7.70 -10.04 19.00
N PHE A 171 -8.77 -9.86 19.77
CA PHE A 171 -9.68 -10.94 20.12
C PHE A 171 -10.38 -11.45 18.86
N LEU A 172 -10.81 -10.54 17.99
CA LEU A 172 -11.46 -10.89 16.74
C LEU A 172 -10.55 -11.65 15.79
N ILE A 173 -9.30 -11.20 15.61
CA ILE A 173 -8.31 -11.89 14.78
C ILE A 173 -8.06 -13.31 15.32
N LYS A 174 -7.89 -13.46 16.64
CA LYS A 174 -7.72 -14.78 17.28
C LYS A 174 -8.94 -15.69 17.03
N ALA A 175 -10.15 -15.16 17.17
CA ALA A 175 -11.38 -15.91 16.94
C ALA A 175 -11.49 -16.40 15.49
N TYR A 176 -11.18 -15.55 14.50
CA TYR A 176 -11.17 -15.95 13.09
C TYR A 176 -10.11 -17.00 12.77
N LEU A 177 -8.89 -16.83 13.30
CA LEU A 177 -7.81 -17.81 13.13
C LEU A 177 -8.18 -19.17 13.74
N GLN A 178 -8.91 -19.17 14.87
CA GLN A 178 -9.33 -20.40 15.52
C GLN A 178 -10.51 -21.08 14.80
N GLN A 179 -11.44 -20.31 14.24
CA GLN A 179 -12.61 -20.88 13.57
C GLN A 179 -12.28 -21.41 12.16
N TRP A 180 -11.45 -20.70 11.39
CA TRP A 180 -11.14 -21.05 10.00
C TRP A 180 -9.63 -20.89 9.69
N PRO A 181 -8.75 -21.66 10.35
CA PRO A 181 -7.29 -21.46 10.27
C PRO A 181 -6.76 -21.53 8.84
N MET A 182 -7.20 -22.55 8.08
CA MET A 182 -6.73 -22.75 6.70
C MET A 182 -7.14 -21.60 5.78
N ARG A 183 -8.37 -21.10 5.89
CA ARG A 183 -8.86 -20.01 5.01
C ARG A 183 -8.13 -18.72 5.32
N CYS A 184 -8.00 -18.36 6.60
CA CYS A 184 -7.29 -17.16 7.02
C CYS A 184 -5.82 -17.19 6.57
N LEU A 185 -5.13 -18.32 6.79
CA LEU A 185 -3.73 -18.46 6.40
C LEU A 185 -3.55 -18.40 4.89
N THR A 186 -4.36 -19.13 4.11
CA THR A 186 -4.26 -19.11 2.64
C THR A 186 -4.51 -17.72 2.07
N THR A 187 -5.55 -17.02 2.54
CA THR A 187 -5.82 -15.64 2.09
C THR A 187 -4.66 -14.69 2.45
N PHE A 188 -4.09 -14.81 3.65
CA PHE A 188 -2.93 -14.02 4.05
C PHE A 188 -1.70 -14.31 3.17
N CYS A 189 -1.35 -15.58 2.96
CA CYS A 189 -0.19 -15.94 2.13
C CYS A 189 -0.34 -15.46 0.69
N VAL A 190 -1.51 -15.67 0.07
CA VAL A 190 -1.77 -15.23 -1.32
C VAL A 190 -1.66 -13.71 -1.44
N THR A 191 -2.21 -12.96 -0.49
CA THR A 191 -2.13 -11.48 -0.52
C THR A 191 -0.69 -10.99 -0.36
N VAL A 192 0.07 -11.54 0.59
CA VAL A 192 1.48 -11.19 0.79
C VAL A 192 2.32 -11.53 -0.43
N PHE A 193 2.11 -12.68 -1.07
CA PHE A 193 2.87 -13.07 -2.26
C PHE A 193 2.56 -12.20 -3.47
N LEU A 194 1.30 -11.85 -3.70
CA LEU A 194 0.93 -10.95 -4.80
C LEU A 194 1.52 -9.54 -4.61
N ILE A 195 1.38 -8.98 -3.41
CA ILE A 195 1.90 -7.64 -3.10
C ILE A 195 3.43 -7.65 -3.12
N GLY A 196 4.05 -8.62 -2.46
CA GLY A 196 5.50 -8.73 -2.38
C GLY A 196 6.13 -8.94 -3.76
N SER A 197 5.51 -9.76 -4.62
CA SER A 197 6.03 -10.01 -5.98
C SER A 197 6.02 -8.73 -6.80
N TRP A 198 4.91 -7.98 -6.73
CA TRP A 198 4.81 -6.70 -7.42
C TRP A 198 5.78 -5.66 -6.85
N CYS A 199 5.93 -5.57 -5.52
CA CYS A 199 6.89 -4.66 -4.88
C CYS A 199 8.33 -4.99 -5.27
N LEU A 200 8.70 -6.27 -5.30
CA LEU A 200 10.03 -6.72 -5.69
C LEU A 200 10.32 -6.37 -7.14
N ARG A 201 9.36 -6.61 -8.03
CA ARG A 201 9.46 -6.22 -9.44
C ARG A 201 9.60 -4.71 -9.62
N ALA A 202 8.80 -3.93 -8.90
CA ALA A 202 8.84 -2.47 -8.96
C ALA A 202 10.18 -1.92 -8.43
N CYS A 203 10.72 -2.52 -7.36
CA CYS A 203 12.04 -2.20 -6.83
C CYS A 203 13.17 -2.57 -7.80
N ASP A 204 13.07 -3.70 -8.51
CA ASP A 204 14.10 -4.17 -9.44
C ASP A 204 13.96 -3.64 -10.86
N TYR A 205 13.19 -2.57 -11.03
CA TYR A 205 13.12 -1.87 -12.29
C TYR A 205 14.46 -1.18 -12.60
N SER A 206 15.21 -1.76 -13.54
CA SER A 206 16.44 -1.18 -14.09
C SER A 206 16.19 -0.56 -15.47
N SER A 207 16.76 0.62 -15.70
CA SER A 207 16.73 1.36 -16.97
C SER A 207 17.28 0.57 -18.17
N THR A 208 17.96 -0.56 -17.95
CA THR A 208 18.64 -1.36 -18.98
C THR A 208 17.77 -2.47 -19.60
N ASN A 209 16.44 -2.43 -19.43
CA ASN A 209 15.47 -3.43 -19.93
C ASN A 209 15.57 -4.84 -19.32
N GLU A 210 16.50 -5.09 -18.40
CA GLU A 210 16.63 -6.36 -17.67
C GLU A 210 15.84 -6.28 -16.35
N HIS A 211 14.52 -6.15 -16.43
CA HIS A 211 13.65 -6.22 -15.26
C HIS A 211 13.12 -7.65 -15.08
N LEU A 212 12.90 -8.07 -13.83
CA LEU A 212 12.24 -9.37 -13.58
C LEU A 212 10.80 -9.35 -14.11
N SER A 213 10.39 -10.44 -14.75
CA SER A 213 8.97 -10.69 -15.03
C SER A 213 8.21 -10.86 -13.71
N ILE A 214 6.89 -10.70 -13.75
CA ILE A 214 6.04 -10.93 -12.57
C ILE A 214 6.13 -12.39 -12.09
N GLU A 215 6.30 -13.33 -13.01
CA GLU A 215 6.45 -14.76 -12.72
C GLU A 215 7.75 -15.03 -11.97
N ASN A 216 8.87 -14.49 -12.48
CA ASN A 216 10.18 -14.66 -11.85
C ASN A 216 10.23 -13.96 -10.49
N SER A 217 9.59 -12.79 -10.36
CA SER A 217 9.47 -12.07 -9.09
C SER A 217 8.65 -12.84 -8.06
N MET A 218 7.57 -13.50 -8.51
CA MET A 218 6.72 -14.32 -7.65
C MET A 218 7.45 -15.58 -7.19
N TRP A 219 8.14 -16.25 -8.11
CA TRP A 219 8.97 -17.42 -7.83
C TRP A 219 10.07 -17.10 -6.81
N LEU A 220 10.85 -16.04 -7.07
CA LEU A 220 11.91 -15.57 -6.16
C LEU A 220 11.37 -15.24 -4.76
N LEU A 221 10.19 -14.61 -4.67
CA LEU A 221 9.57 -14.32 -3.37
C LEU A 221 9.14 -15.59 -2.63
N ILE A 222 8.57 -16.57 -3.33
CA ILE A 222 8.14 -17.84 -2.73
C ILE A 222 9.34 -18.62 -2.20
N GLU A 223 10.42 -18.70 -2.96
CA GLU A 223 11.66 -19.37 -2.51
C GLU A 223 12.28 -18.67 -1.31
N THR A 224 12.29 -17.34 -1.32
CA THR A 224 12.82 -16.53 -0.23
C THR A 224 11.98 -16.75 1.04
N PHE A 225 10.65 -16.75 0.91
CA PHE A 225 9.73 -16.98 2.04
C PHE A 225 9.84 -18.41 2.61
N THR A 226 9.99 -19.40 1.74
CA THR A 226 10.18 -20.81 2.15
C THR A 226 11.62 -21.10 2.59
N THR A 227 12.52 -20.12 2.55
CA THR A 227 13.94 -20.23 2.91
C THR A 227 14.73 -21.25 2.09
N VAL A 228 14.26 -21.55 0.88
CA VAL A 228 14.93 -22.49 -0.06
C VAL A 228 16.10 -21.80 -0.75
N GLY A 229 15.82 -20.68 -1.43
CA GLY A 229 16.80 -19.82 -2.09
C GLY A 229 17.73 -20.54 -3.06
N TYR A 230 17.21 -21.03 -4.20
CA TYR A 230 18.06 -21.72 -5.19
C TYR A 230 19.09 -20.77 -5.82
N GLY A 231 18.78 -19.47 -5.89
CA GLY A 231 19.68 -18.45 -6.42
C GLY A 231 19.74 -18.40 -7.94
N ASP A 232 18.71 -18.91 -8.62
CA ASP A 232 18.50 -18.83 -10.06
C ASP A 232 18.17 -17.40 -10.52
N PHE A 233 17.39 -16.66 -9.71
CA PHE A 233 17.11 -15.24 -9.88
C PHE A 233 17.60 -14.45 -8.68
N THR A 234 18.19 -13.27 -8.93
CA THR A 234 18.62 -12.36 -7.87
C THR A 234 18.29 -10.92 -8.26
N PRO A 235 17.80 -10.08 -7.33
CA PRO A 235 17.56 -8.68 -7.62
C PRO A 235 18.88 -7.98 -7.95
N SER A 236 18.86 -7.13 -8.96
CA SER A 236 20.00 -6.35 -9.42
C SER A 236 20.18 -5.05 -8.62
N THR A 237 19.07 -4.45 -8.18
CA THR A 237 18.99 -3.15 -7.53
C THR A 237 19.17 -3.20 -6.02
N LEU A 238 19.55 -2.07 -5.41
CA LEU A 238 19.63 -1.94 -3.95
C LEU A 238 18.25 -2.06 -3.27
N CYS A 239 17.19 -1.58 -3.93
CA CYS A 239 15.80 -1.65 -3.43
C CYS A 239 15.36 -3.10 -3.28
N GLY A 240 15.56 -3.93 -4.32
CA GLY A 240 15.21 -5.35 -4.27
C GLY A 240 16.09 -6.17 -3.33
N ARG A 241 17.32 -5.71 -3.06
CA ARG A 241 18.29 -6.35 -2.14
C ARG A 241 18.14 -5.92 -0.68
N SER A 242 17.18 -5.05 -0.34
CA SER A 242 17.10 -4.48 1.01
C SER A 242 17.04 -5.61 2.05
N LYS A 243 18.13 -5.73 2.82
CA LYS A 243 18.27 -6.65 3.95
C LYS A 243 17.45 -6.18 5.15
#